data_AF-A0A382RE42-F1
#
_entry.id   AF-A0A382RE42-F1
#
_cell.length_a   1.000
_cell.length_b   1.000
_cell.length_c   1.000
_cell.angle_alpha   90.00
_cell.angle_beta   90.00
_cell.angle_gamma   90.00
#
_symmetry.space_group_name_H-M   'P 1'
#
loop_
_entity.id
_entity.type
_entity.pdbx_description
1 polymer ?
#
loop_
_entity_poly.entity_id
_entity_poly.type
_entity_poly.pdbx_seq_one_letter_code
_entity_poly.pdbx_strand_id
1 'polypeptide(L)'
;IRGEIILKPWILFGTDITRQEITDYMNDEEVKRLNKEGLELMGGTFIAVLKLMLIVPQFFITWFLRVRKMNKKWPHSGVSDDMFKARIADLRSEYGIQVARPNANVSVG
;
A
#
# COMPACT_ATOMS: atom_id res chain seq x y z
N ILE A 1 7.81 -7.98 -3.90
CA ILE A 1 8.23 -6.71 -4.56
C ILE A 1 7.11 -6.01 -5.35
N ARG A 2 6.66 -6.48 -6.52
CA ARG A 2 5.66 -5.72 -7.33
C ARG A 2 4.34 -5.44 -6.59
N GLY A 3 3.81 -6.41 -5.83
CA GLY A 3 2.59 -6.24 -5.04
C GLY A 3 2.73 -5.22 -3.90
N GLU A 4 3.84 -5.28 -3.15
CA GLU A 4 4.11 -4.38 -2.02
C GLU A 4 4.23 -2.92 -2.46
N ILE A 5 4.82 -2.67 -3.63
CA ILE A 5 4.94 -1.33 -4.21
C ILE A 5 3.58 -0.73 -4.53
N ILE A 6 2.70 -1.53 -5.14
CA ILE A 6 1.35 -1.08 -5.49
C ILE A 6 0.55 -0.77 -4.23
N LEU A 7 0.85 -1.44 -3.11
CA LEU A 7 0.20 -1.22 -1.82
C LEU A 7 0.61 0.10 -1.15
N LYS A 8 1.84 0.59 -1.36
CA LYS A 8 2.33 1.83 -0.71
C LYS A 8 1.46 3.08 -1.00
N PRO A 9 1.03 3.36 -2.24
CA PRO A 9 0.07 4.43 -2.52
C PRO A 9 -1.24 4.32 -1.75
N TRP A 10 -1.76 3.10 -1.60
CA TRP A 10 -3.01 2.85 -0.88
C TRP A 10 -2.86 3.11 0.60
N ILE A 11 -1.78 2.63 1.22
CA ILE A 11 -1.52 2.87 2.64
C ILE A 11 -1.29 4.36 2.92
N LEU A 12 -0.50 5.06 2.09
CA LEU A 12 -0.13 6.45 2.38
C LEU A 12 -1.22 7.47 2.05
N PHE A 13 -2.06 7.20 1.03
CA PHE A 13 -3.01 8.17 0.52
C PHE A 13 -4.45 7.67 0.47
N GLY A 14 -4.66 6.35 0.50
CA GLY A 14 -5.98 5.73 0.47
C GLY A 14 -6.56 5.47 1.86
N THR A 15 -5.75 5.59 2.92
CA THR A 15 -6.21 5.48 4.31
C THR A 15 -6.14 6.80 5.06
N ASP A 16 -6.75 6.83 6.24
CA ASP A 16 -6.67 7.91 7.21
C ASP A 16 -5.47 7.81 8.17
N ILE A 17 -4.46 6.99 7.83
CA ILE A 17 -3.24 6.84 8.62
C ILE A 17 -2.63 8.20 8.98
N THR A 18 -2.31 8.35 10.25
CA THR A 18 -1.76 9.57 10.80
C THR A 18 -0.24 9.63 10.63
N ARG A 19 0.31 10.85 10.63
CA ARG A 19 1.78 11.04 10.62
C ARG A 19 2.44 10.44 11.86
N GLN A 20 1.73 10.40 12.97
CA GLN A 20 2.20 9.81 14.22
C GLN A 20 2.35 8.29 14.08
N GLU A 21 1.31 7.59 13.60
CA GLU A 21 1.40 6.15 13.32
C GLU A 21 2.55 5.80 12.37
N ILE A 22 2.78 6.62 11.33
CA ILE A 22 3.91 6.43 10.41
C ILE A 22 5.24 6.59 11.17
N THR A 23 5.36 7.61 12.00
CA THR A 23 6.58 7.90 12.77
C THR A 23 6.86 6.79 13.78
N ASP A 24 5.83 6.32 14.49
CA ASP A 24 5.94 5.25 15.46
C ASP A 24 6.36 3.94 14.77
N TYR A 25 5.75 3.61 13.63
CA TYR A 25 6.15 2.47 12.80
C TYR A 25 7.62 2.58 12.33
N MET A 26 8.06 3.78 11.91
CA MET A 26 9.45 3.99 11.52
C MET A 26 10.42 3.92 12.70
N ASN A 27 9.95 4.20 13.92
CA ASN A 27 10.77 4.19 15.13
C ASN A 27 10.93 2.80 15.74
N ASP A 28 10.04 1.87 15.41
CA ASP A 28 10.11 0.47 15.81
C ASP A 28 11.47 -0.16 15.44
N GLU A 29 12.11 -0.77 16.44
CA GLU A 29 13.44 -1.37 16.29
C GLU A 29 13.44 -2.58 15.36
N GLU A 30 12.37 -3.37 15.32
CA GLU A 30 12.23 -4.49 14.41
C GLU A 30 12.12 -3.99 12.96
N VAL A 31 11.32 -2.94 12.74
CA VAL A 31 11.18 -2.32 11.41
C VAL A 31 12.52 -1.76 10.94
N LYS A 32 13.28 -1.10 11.81
CA LYS A 32 14.62 -0.59 11.50
C LYS A 32 15.58 -1.73 11.14
N ARG A 33 15.58 -2.83 11.90
CA ARG A 33 16.40 -4.01 11.63
C ARG A 33 16.06 -4.61 10.26
N LEU A 34 14.78 -4.86 9.98
CA LEU A 34 14.31 -5.42 8.72
C LEU A 34 14.64 -4.51 7.52
N ASN A 35 14.51 -3.19 7.67
CA ASN A 35 14.89 -2.25 6.62
C ASN A 35 16.40 -2.28 6.33
N LYS A 36 17.24 -2.40 7.37
CA LYS A 36 18.69 -2.50 7.22
C LYS A 36 19.11 -3.79 6.53
N GLU A 37 18.57 -4.93 6.97
CA GLU A 37 18.80 -6.24 6.33
C GLU A 37 18.32 -6.23 4.88
N GLY A 38 17.15 -5.65 4.61
CA GLY A 38 16.64 -5.49 3.25
C GLY A 38 17.56 -4.64 2.36
N LEU A 39 18.14 -3.57 2.91
CA LEU A 39 19.07 -2.71 2.18
C LEU A 39 20.39 -3.42 1.85
N GLU A 40 20.91 -4.22 2.78
CA GLU A 40 22.09 -5.04 2.59
C GLU A 40 21.85 -6.12 1.50
N LEU A 41 20.71 -6.82 1.56
CA LEU A 41 20.30 -7.79 0.55
C LEU A 41 20.05 -7.18 -0.83
N MET A 42 19.67 -5.90 -0.89
CA MET A 42 19.46 -5.20 -2.17
C MET A 42 20.75 -4.84 -2.91
N GLY A 43 21.93 -5.07 -2.31
CA GLY A 43 23.24 -4.73 -2.86
C GLY A 43 23.73 -3.34 -2.43
N GLY A 44 23.24 -2.84 -1.30
CA GLY A 44 23.61 -1.54 -0.73
C GLY A 44 22.78 -0.36 -1.25
N THR A 45 23.01 0.82 -0.66
CA THR A 45 22.19 2.03 -0.83
C THR A 45 22.06 2.47 -2.29
N PHE A 46 23.13 2.40 -3.07
CA PHE A 46 23.14 2.87 -4.46
C PHE A 46 22.20 2.05 -5.36
N ILE A 47 22.27 0.73 -5.27
CA ILE A 47 21.39 -0.17 -6.05
C ILE A 47 19.94 -0.04 -5.57
N ALA A 48 19.72 0.16 -4.27
CA ALA A 48 18.39 0.42 -3.73
C ALA A 48 17.76 1.71 -4.28
N VAL A 49 18.53 2.81 -4.39
CA VAL A 49 18.06 4.08 -4.97
C VAL A 49 17.73 3.94 -6.45
N LEU A 50 18.57 3.25 -7.23
CA LEU A 50 18.30 3.00 -8.65
C LEU A 50 17.02 2.18 -8.84
N LYS A 51 16.83 1.12 -8.05
CA LYS A 51 15.60 0.31 -8.05
C LYS A 51 14.40 1.17 -7.68
N LEU A 52 14.53 2.04 -6.69
CA LEU A 52 13.46 2.96 -6.28
C LEU A 52 13.03 3.88 -7.44
N MET A 53 13.98 4.44 -8.20
CA MET A 53 13.65 5.28 -9.37
C MET A 53 12.81 4.55 -10.42
N LEU A 54 13.09 3.26 -10.67
CA LEU A 54 12.28 2.44 -11.60
C LEU A 54 10.85 2.18 -11.09
N ILE A 55 10.66 2.30 -9.78
CA ILE A 55 9.42 1.97 -9.09
C ILE A 55 8.50 3.20 -8.93
N VAL A 56 9.08 4.39 -8.84
CA VAL A 56 8.37 5.67 -8.66
C VAL A 56 7.26 5.89 -9.72
N PRO A 57 7.46 5.64 -11.03
CA PRO A 57 6.37 5.79 -12.01
C PRO A 57 5.15 4.93 -11.68
N GLN A 58 5.35 3.68 -11.27
CA GLN A 58 4.27 2.76 -10.93
C GLN A 58 3.51 3.21 -9.67
N PHE A 59 4.23 3.77 -8.70
CA PHE A 59 3.64 4.40 -7.52
C PHE A 59 2.70 5.53 -7.93
N PHE A 60 3.17 6.47 -8.77
CA PHE A 60 2.38 7.61 -9.22
C PHE A 60 1.17 7.21 -10.07
N ILE A 61 1.33 6.24 -10.97
CA ILE A 61 0.21 5.71 -11.79
C ILE A 61 -0.87 5.13 -10.87
N THR A 62 -0.48 4.33 -9.88
CA THR A 62 -1.42 3.71 -8.94
C THR A 62 -2.13 4.78 -8.11
N TRP A 63 -1.39 5.77 -7.60
CA TRP A 63 -1.95 6.88 -6.85
C TRP A 63 -2.95 7.69 -7.69
N PHE A 64 -2.56 8.12 -8.88
CA PHE A 64 -3.37 9.00 -9.72
C PHE A 64 -4.61 8.32 -10.29
N LEU A 65 -4.47 7.07 -10.77
CA LEU A 65 -5.58 6.37 -11.42
C LEU A 65 -6.54 5.71 -10.45
N ARG A 66 -6.10 5.38 -9.23
CA ARG A 66 -6.88 4.59 -8.26
C ARG A 66 -7.15 5.36 -6.98
N VAL A 67 -6.10 5.66 -6.22
CA VAL A 67 -6.23 6.20 -4.87
C VAL A 67 -6.87 7.59 -4.87
N ARG A 68 -6.47 8.45 -5.81
CA ARG A 68 -7.05 9.79 -5.98
C ARG A 68 -8.54 9.79 -6.34
N LYS A 69 -9.06 8.69 -6.90
CA LYS A 69 -10.47 8.57 -7.30
C LYS A 69 -11.38 8.06 -6.16
N MET A 70 -10.81 7.77 -4.99
CA MET A 70 -11.59 7.37 -3.82
C MET A 70 -12.46 8.52 -3.33
N ASN A 71 -13.67 8.20 -2.86
CA ASN A 71 -14.59 9.19 -2.31
C ASN A 71 -14.28 9.50 -0.84
N LYS A 72 -13.78 8.50 -0.10
CA LYS A 72 -13.43 8.57 1.32
C LYS A 72 -12.14 7.79 1.55
N LYS A 73 -11.39 8.18 2.59
CA LYS A 73 -10.22 7.43 3.05
C LYS A 73 -10.67 6.22 3.87
N TRP A 74 -10.02 5.10 3.65
CA TRP A 74 -10.25 3.86 4.40
C TRP A 74 -9.71 3.97 5.84
N PRO A 75 -10.40 3.49 6.87
CA PRO A 75 -9.90 3.48 8.24
C PRO A 75 -8.69 2.54 8.36
N HIS A 76 -7.52 3.08 8.69
CA HIS A 76 -6.27 2.33 8.79
C HIS A 76 -6.31 1.29 9.91
N SER A 77 -6.70 1.73 11.11
CA SER A 77 -6.74 0.95 12.34
C SER A 77 -8.12 0.94 13.00
N GLY A 78 -9.03 1.81 12.56
CA GLY A 78 -10.38 2.00 13.12
C GLY A 78 -11.52 1.31 12.35
N VAL A 79 -11.35 0.06 11.93
CA VAL A 79 -12.43 -0.69 11.25
C VAL A 79 -13.55 -0.99 12.26
N SER A 80 -14.78 -0.55 11.98
CA SER A 80 -15.91 -0.72 12.91
C SER A 80 -16.61 -2.08 12.77
N ASP A 81 -17.31 -2.49 13.83
CA ASP A 81 -18.13 -3.72 13.83
C ASP A 81 -19.19 -3.73 12.73
N ASP A 82 -19.70 -2.56 12.34
CA ASP A 82 -20.69 -2.44 11.28
C ASP A 82 -20.06 -2.66 9.89
N MET A 83 -18.78 -2.32 9.71
CA MET A 83 -18.05 -2.67 8.49
C MET A 83 -17.87 -4.18 8.35
N PHE A 84 -17.73 -4.92 9.45
CA PHE A 84 -17.66 -6.40 9.41
C PHE A 84 -19.00 -7.05 9.05
N LYS A 85 -20.12 -6.39 9.35
CA LYS A 85 -21.47 -6.85 8.99
C LYS A 85 -21.86 -6.47 7.55
N ALA A 86 -21.24 -5.44 6.99
CA ALA A 86 -21.48 -4.98 5.63
C ALA A 86 -20.82 -5.89 4.58
N ARG A 87 -21.42 -5.97 3.39
CA ARG A 87 -20.77 -6.67 2.27
C ARG A 87 -19.60 -5.84 1.77
N ILE A 88 -18.48 -6.51 1.49
CA ILE A 88 -17.28 -5.85 0.97
C ILE A 88 -17.50 -5.12 -0.37
N ALA A 89 -18.44 -5.58 -1.19
CA ALA A 89 -18.80 -4.92 -2.45
C ALA A 89 -19.42 -3.53 -2.23
N ASP A 90 -20.30 -3.42 -1.24
CA ASP A 90 -20.98 -2.17 -0.89
C ASP A 90 -19.98 -1.17 -0.32
N LEU A 91 -19.10 -1.63 0.59
CA LEU A 91 -18.00 -0.82 1.11
C LEU A 91 -17.06 -0.33 -0.01
N ARG A 92 -16.68 -1.19 -0.96
CA ARG A 92 -15.84 -0.77 -2.09
C ARG A 92 -16.53 0.30 -2.93
N SER A 93 -17.83 0.17 -3.18
CA SER A 93 -18.60 1.17 -3.92
C SER A 93 -18.67 2.49 -3.15
N GLU A 94 -18.95 2.44 -1.86
CA GLU A 94 -19.03 3.62 -1.00
C GLU A 94 -17.72 4.41 -1.00
N TYR A 95 -16.60 3.72 -0.78
CA TYR A 95 -15.27 4.35 -0.73
C TYR A 95 -14.69 4.67 -2.11
N GLY A 96 -15.36 4.27 -3.21
CA GLY A 96 -14.88 4.46 -4.57
C GLY A 96 -13.65 3.61 -4.92
N ILE A 97 -13.49 2.46 -4.26
CA ILE A 97 -12.34 1.56 -4.42
C ILE A 97 -12.51 0.71 -5.67
N GLN A 98 -11.67 0.97 -6.67
CA GLN A 98 -11.61 0.18 -7.90
C GLN A 98 -10.58 -0.95 -7.76
N VAL A 99 -11.08 -2.17 -7.50
CA VAL A 99 -10.26 -3.38 -7.44
C VAL A 99 -9.68 -3.65 -8.83
N ALA A 100 -8.36 -3.81 -8.92
CA ALA A 100 -7.74 -4.32 -10.13
C ALA A 100 -8.24 -5.75 -10.34
N ARG A 101 -8.90 -6.03 -11.48
CA ARG A 101 -9.18 -7.41 -11.84
C ARG A 101 -7.83 -8.13 -11.96
N PRO A 102 -7.66 -9.33 -11.36
CA PRO A 102 -6.51 -10.15 -11.69
C PRO A 102 -6.56 -10.36 -13.20
N ASN A 103 -5.45 -10.12 -13.90
CA ASN A 103 -5.32 -10.66 -15.25
C ASN A 103 -5.45 -12.17 -15.08
N ALA A 104 -6.55 -12.73 -15.61
CA ALA A 104 -6.82 -14.15 -15.58
C ALA A 104 -5.75 -14.87 -16.43
N ASN A 105 -4.60 -15.15 -15.81
CA ASN A 105 -3.51 -16.01 -16.26
C ASN A 105 -2.69 -16.42 -15.03
N VAL A 106 -3.36 -16.84 -13.96
CA VAL A 106 -2.75 -17.72 -12.97
C VAL A 106 -3.42 -19.06 -13.18
N SER A 107 -2.84 -19.84 -14.09
CA SER A 107 -3.11 -21.26 -14.21
C SER A 107 -2.71 -21.90 -12.89
N VAL A 108 -3.68 -22.19 -12.05
CA VAL A 108 -3.49 -23.07 -10.90
C VAL A 108 -3.47 -24.47 -11.50
N GLY A 109 -2.27 -25.03 -11.65
CA GLY A 109 -2.06 -26.46 -11.88
C GLY A 109 -2.05 -27.20 -10.56
#